data_AF-A0A9E3BCB1-F1
#
_entry.id   AF-A0A9E3BCB1-F1
#
_cell.length_a   1.000
_cell.length_b   1.000
_cell.length_c   1.000
_cell.angle_alpha   90.00
_cell.angle_beta   90.00
_cell.angle_gamma   90.00
#
_symmetry.space_group_name_H-M   'P 1'
#
loop_
_entity.id
_entity.type
_entity.pdbx_description
1 polymer ?
#
loop_
_entity_poly.entity_id
_entity_poly.type
_entity_poly.pdbx_seq_one_letter_code
_entity_poly.pdbx_strand_id
1 'polypeptide(L)'
;MNRRLALLDVFFGLVATTVEGANLLSQFTPLLLLGGGHATSAFTPAQVQALASLPLGLQAIAYDIQQVFYATDFLVVGYLLFRSTFVPRTVGVVLWIGALCYLTYSFADLLAPGFAAYLFPYIQVPSGLAELLLCLWFLVMGVNAARWEEQASRASELASRVSGRAAVQ
;
A
#
# COMPACT_ATOMS: atom_id res chain seq x y z
N MET A 1 -10.82 -9.16 -17.15
CA MET A 1 -9.78 -8.71 -16.19
C MET A 1 -8.41 -8.98 -16.79
N ASN A 2 -7.49 -8.02 -16.84
CA ASN A 2 -6.13 -8.27 -17.36
C ASN A 2 -5.28 -8.90 -16.25
N ARG A 3 -5.04 -10.22 -16.34
CA ARG A 3 -4.27 -10.98 -15.33
C ARG A 3 -2.88 -10.41 -15.08
N ARG A 4 -2.24 -9.82 -16.10
CA ARG A 4 -0.92 -9.19 -15.98
C ARG A 4 -0.93 -7.95 -15.07
N LEU A 5 -1.99 -7.14 -15.11
CA LEU A 5 -2.11 -5.96 -14.25
C LEU A 5 -2.37 -6.36 -12.80
N ALA A 6 -3.22 -7.36 -12.57
CA ALA A 6 -3.45 -7.89 -11.23
C ALA A 6 -2.21 -8.55 -10.61
N LEU A 7 -1.35 -9.17 -11.42
CA LEU A 7 -0.06 -9.70 -10.93
C LEU A 7 0.93 -8.57 -10.60
N LEU A 8 0.92 -7.50 -11.39
CA LEU A 8 1.76 -6.33 -11.18
C LEU A 8 1.41 -5.62 -9.87
N ASP A 9 0.11 -5.44 -9.63
CA ASP A 9 -0.49 -4.95 -8.38
C ASP A 9 0.04 -5.73 -7.17
N VAL A 10 -0.27 -7.04 -7.10
CA VAL A 10 0.17 -7.92 -6.01
C VAL A 10 1.69 -7.90 -5.81
N PHE A 11 2.48 -7.81 -6.90
CA PHE A 11 3.93 -7.71 -6.80
C PHE A 11 4.37 -6.40 -6.12
N PHE A 12 3.84 -5.25 -6.54
CA PHE A 12 4.19 -3.97 -5.94
C PHE A 12 3.70 -3.84 -4.50
N GLY A 13 2.47 -4.26 -4.21
CA GLY A 13 1.94 -4.31 -2.85
C GLY A 13 2.80 -5.20 -1.95
N LEU A 14 3.19 -6.39 -2.40
CA LEU A 14 4.04 -7.30 -1.62
C LEU A 14 5.42 -6.70 -1.32
N VAL A 15 6.04 -6.05 -2.30
CA VAL A 15 7.33 -5.36 -2.11
C VAL A 15 7.17 -4.22 -1.10
N ALA A 16 6.13 -3.39 -1.23
CA ALA A 16 5.85 -2.29 -0.33
C ALA A 16 5.68 -2.78 1.12
N THR A 17 4.82 -3.79 1.34
CA THR A 17 4.57 -4.36 2.67
C THR A 17 5.80 -5.07 3.25
N THR A 18 6.65 -5.67 2.41
CA THR A 18 7.91 -6.28 2.88
C THR A 18 8.90 -5.23 3.36
N VAL A 19 9.03 -4.13 2.63
CA VAL A 19 9.86 -2.98 3.03
C VAL A 19 9.32 -2.37 4.32
N GLU A 20 8.00 -2.20 4.43
CA GLU A 20 7.35 -1.70 5.64
C GLU A 20 7.59 -2.61 6.85
N GLY A 21 7.42 -3.92 6.68
CA GLY A 21 7.69 -4.91 7.72
C GLY A 21 9.14 -4.87 8.21
N ALA A 22 10.10 -4.69 7.28
CA ALA A 22 11.50 -4.47 7.64
C ALA A 22 11.72 -3.13 8.37
N ASN A 23 11.01 -2.08 7.94
CA ASN A 23 11.11 -0.74 8.52
C ASN A 23 10.60 -0.67 9.98
N LEU A 24 9.63 -1.51 10.35
CA LEU A 24 9.17 -1.63 11.73
C LEU A 24 10.33 -1.92 12.69
N LEU A 25 11.30 -2.74 12.28
CA LEU A 25 12.49 -3.03 13.10
C LEU A 25 13.29 -1.75 13.38
N SER A 26 13.48 -0.89 12.38
CA SER A 26 14.15 0.40 12.55
C SER A 26 13.37 1.34 13.49
N GLN A 27 12.04 1.23 13.51
CA GLN A 27 11.17 2.03 14.37
C GLN A 27 11.17 1.56 15.84
N PHE A 28 11.27 0.25 16.08
CA PHE A 28 11.35 -0.32 17.44
C PHE A 28 12.77 -0.32 18.02
N THR A 29 13.81 -0.28 17.18
CA THR A 29 15.22 -0.31 17.63
C THR A 29 15.56 0.82 18.63
N PRO A 30 15.17 2.09 18.41
CA PRO A 30 15.39 3.17 19.38
C PRO A 30 14.73 2.89 20.74
N LEU A 31 13.54 2.30 20.77
CA LEU A 31 12.83 1.96 22.00
C LEU A 31 13.55 0.86 22.79
N LEU A 32 14.11 -0.13 22.09
CA LEU A 32 14.92 -1.18 22.71
C LEU A 32 16.25 -0.64 23.26
N LEU A 33 16.88 0.30 22.55
CA LEU A 33 18.11 0.96 22.97
C LEU A 33 17.90 1.88 24.18
N LEU A 34 16.82 2.66 24.17
CA LEU A 34 16.50 3.60 25.26
C LEU A 34 15.84 2.90 26.47
N GLY A 35 15.26 1.71 26.27
CA GLY A 35 14.62 0.91 27.31
C GLY A 35 15.57 0.27 28.34
N GLY A 36 16.90 0.38 28.16
CA GLY A 36 17.88 0.06 29.20
C GLY A 36 18.20 -1.43 29.39
N GLY A 37 18.31 -2.21 28.31
CA GLY A 37 18.73 -3.61 28.39
C GLY A 37 20.19 -3.80 28.85
N HIS A 38 20.58 -5.03 29.23
CA HIS A 38 21.94 -5.37 29.67
C HIS A 38 23.05 -4.96 28.68
N ALA A 39 22.74 -4.78 27.40
CA ALA A 39 23.70 -4.34 26.37
C ALA A 39 23.99 -2.82 26.41
N THR A 40 23.11 -2.00 27.00
CA THR A 40 23.23 -0.53 27.00
C THR A 40 23.91 0.02 28.25
N SER A 41 24.13 -0.82 29.27
CA SER A 41 24.82 -0.47 30.52
C SER A 41 26.32 -0.17 30.33
N ALA A 42 26.91 -0.63 29.22
CA ALA A 42 28.31 -0.35 28.85
C ALA A 42 28.49 1.01 28.15
N PHE A 43 27.40 1.68 27.76
CA PHE A 43 27.43 2.94 27.01
C PHE A 43 26.97 4.11 27.88
N THR A 44 27.51 5.30 27.59
CA THR A 44 26.99 6.54 28.20
C THR A 44 25.61 6.88 27.63
N PRO A 45 24.75 7.61 28.37
CA PRO A 45 23.44 8.04 27.86
C PRO A 45 23.52 8.81 26.53
N ALA A 46 24.54 9.64 26.35
CA ALA A 46 24.78 10.37 25.11
C ALA A 46 25.12 9.43 23.92
N GLN A 47 25.88 8.36 24.16
CA GLN A 47 26.19 7.36 23.13
C GLN A 47 24.96 6.53 22.76
N VAL A 48 24.13 6.15 23.74
CA VAL A 48 22.87 5.44 23.47
C VAL A 48 21.94 6.30 22.62
N GLN A 49 21.86 7.60 22.91
CA GLN A 49 21.02 8.53 22.14
C GLN A 49 21.53 8.75 20.71
N ALA A 50 22.85 8.83 20.51
CA ALA A 50 23.45 8.90 19.17
C ALA A 50 23.26 7.59 18.38
N LEU A 51 23.29 6.43 19.05
CA LEU A 51 23.02 5.15 18.42
C LEU A 51 21.54 4.99 18.05
N ALA A 52 20.64 5.53 18.88
CA ALA A 52 19.20 5.53 18.65
C ALA A 52 18.74 6.47 17.51
N SER A 53 19.53 7.49 17.16
CA SER A 53 19.19 8.39 16.04
C SER A 53 19.43 7.79 14.66
N LEU A 54 20.34 6.82 14.54
CA LEU A 54 20.63 6.15 13.26
C LEU A 54 19.43 5.37 12.71
N PRO A 55 18.75 4.49 13.48
CA PRO A 55 17.52 3.83 13.03
C PRO A 55 16.40 4.81 12.69
N LEU A 56 16.33 5.96 13.37
CA LEU A 56 15.34 7.01 13.07
C LEU A 56 15.57 7.62 11.68
N GLY A 57 16.83 7.89 11.31
CA GLY A 57 17.15 8.35 9.96
C GLY A 57 16.90 7.27 8.90
N LEU A 58 17.25 6.02 9.21
CA LEU A 58 17.03 4.90 8.29
C LEU A 58 15.54 4.65 8.04
N GLN A 59 14.69 4.81 9.07
CA GLN A 59 13.26 4.61 8.88
C GLN A 59 12.61 5.65 7.99
N ALA A 60 13.13 6.89 7.95
CA ALA A 60 12.60 7.94 7.09
C ALA A 60 12.85 7.60 5.62
N ILE A 61 14.08 7.19 5.29
CA ILE A 61 14.45 6.76 3.94
C ILE A 61 13.64 5.53 3.51
N ALA A 62 13.51 4.54 4.40
CA ALA A 62 12.70 3.36 4.13
C ALA A 62 11.20 3.71 3.94
N TYR A 63 10.72 4.73 4.67
CA TYR A 63 9.36 5.25 4.55
C TYR A 63 9.09 5.89 3.17
N ASP A 64 10.03 6.66 2.65
CA ASP A 64 9.88 7.24 1.31
C ASP A 64 9.90 6.17 0.23
N ILE A 65 10.80 5.19 0.34
CA ILE A 65 10.91 4.09 -0.61
C ILE A 65 9.62 3.27 -0.65
N GLN A 66 9.07 2.88 0.51
CA GLN A 66 7.81 2.11 0.54
C GLN A 66 6.64 2.90 -0.05
N GLN A 67 6.57 4.22 0.17
CA GLN A 67 5.47 5.04 -0.33
C GLN A 67 5.45 5.08 -1.86
N VAL A 68 6.60 5.10 -2.53
CA VAL A 68 6.69 5.03 -3.99
C VAL A 68 6.11 3.72 -4.53
N PHE A 69 6.39 2.60 -3.85
CA PHE A 69 5.84 1.30 -4.23
C PHE A 69 4.34 1.22 -3.97
N TYR A 70 3.86 1.67 -2.81
CA TYR A 70 2.42 1.73 -2.50
C TYR A 70 1.65 2.64 -3.45
N ALA A 71 2.20 3.79 -3.83
CA ALA A 71 1.57 4.68 -4.79
C ALA A 71 1.41 4.01 -6.17
N THR A 72 2.41 3.24 -6.60
CA THR A 72 2.35 2.48 -7.85
C THR A 72 1.29 1.39 -7.79
N ASP A 73 1.24 0.64 -6.69
CA ASP A 73 0.19 -0.34 -6.42
C ASP A 73 -1.21 0.32 -6.50
N PHE A 74 -1.41 1.42 -5.77
CA PHE A 74 -2.69 2.13 -5.75
C PHE A 74 -3.12 2.71 -7.10
N LEU A 75 -2.16 3.11 -7.95
CA LEU A 75 -2.47 3.49 -9.32
C LEU A 75 -3.03 2.31 -10.13
N VAL A 76 -2.43 1.12 -9.96
CA VAL A 76 -2.86 -0.12 -10.63
C VAL A 76 -4.21 -0.59 -10.07
N VAL A 77 -4.37 -0.66 -8.75
CA VAL A 77 -5.64 -0.97 -8.08
C VAL A 77 -6.73 0.01 -8.53
N GLY A 78 -6.46 1.31 -8.47
CA GLY A 78 -7.40 2.35 -8.86
C GLY A 78 -7.85 2.21 -10.32
N TYR A 79 -6.92 1.87 -11.23
CA TYR A 79 -7.24 1.58 -12.63
C TYR A 79 -8.09 0.31 -12.78
N LEU A 80 -7.75 -0.76 -12.06
CA LEU A 80 -8.52 -2.00 -12.07
C LEU A 80 -9.94 -1.79 -11.54
N LEU A 81 -10.09 -1.03 -10.45
CA LEU A 81 -11.38 -0.66 -9.87
C LEU A 81 -12.21 0.22 -10.79
N PHE A 82 -11.58 1.19 -11.47
CA PHE A 82 -12.29 2.04 -12.44
C PHE A 82 -12.86 1.25 -13.62
N ARG A 83 -12.12 0.22 -14.06
CA ARG A 83 -12.56 -0.67 -15.15
C ARG A 83 -13.50 -1.77 -14.66
N SER A 84 -13.44 -2.12 -13.39
CA SER A 84 -14.29 -3.12 -12.75
C SER A 84 -15.70 -2.60 -12.56
N THR A 85 -16.70 -3.33 -13.05
CA THR A 85 -18.12 -2.98 -12.85
C THR A 85 -18.64 -3.35 -11.45
N PHE A 86 -17.78 -3.88 -10.59
CA PHE A 86 -18.14 -4.42 -9.27
C PHE A 86 -18.04 -3.40 -8.13
N VAL A 87 -17.27 -2.33 -8.31
CA VAL A 87 -16.99 -1.29 -7.31
C VAL A 87 -17.29 0.08 -7.93
N PRO A 88 -17.83 1.05 -7.17
CA PRO A 88 -18.07 2.39 -7.69
C PRO A 88 -16.77 3.08 -8.10
N ARG A 89 -16.81 3.73 -9.27
CA ARG A 89 -15.66 4.43 -9.87
C ARG A 89 -15.09 5.55 -9.00
N THR A 90 -15.89 6.10 -8.09
CA THR A 90 -15.47 7.13 -7.14
C THR A 90 -14.35 6.66 -6.23
N VAL A 91 -14.37 5.38 -5.82
CA VAL A 91 -13.33 4.78 -4.98
C VAL A 91 -11.98 4.74 -5.71
N GLY A 92 -11.99 4.39 -7.01
CA GLY A 92 -10.78 4.40 -7.85
C GLY A 92 -10.16 5.81 -7.99
N VAL A 93 -10.99 6.85 -8.10
CA VAL A 93 -10.51 8.24 -8.18
C VAL A 93 -9.87 8.69 -6.86
N VAL A 94 -10.51 8.36 -5.73
CA VAL A 94 -9.97 8.67 -4.39
C VAL A 94 -8.62 7.98 -4.17
N LEU A 95 -8.48 6.73 -4.62
CA LEU A 95 -7.22 5.99 -4.61
C LEU A 95 -6.10 6.66 -5.43
N TRP A 96 -6.42 7.15 -6.62
CA TRP A 96 -5.44 7.89 -7.44
C TRP A 96 -5.01 9.20 -6.79
N ILE A 97 -5.92 9.90 -6.12
CA ILE A 97 -5.56 11.10 -5.34
C ILE A 97 -4.60 10.71 -4.20
N GLY A 98 -4.88 9.63 -3.46
CA GLY A 98 -3.99 9.12 -2.42
C GLY A 98 -2.61 8.72 -2.95
N ALA A 99 -2.55 8.06 -4.11
CA ALA A 99 -1.29 7.69 -4.75
C ALA A 99 -0.45 8.89 -5.19
N LEU A 100 -1.09 9.93 -5.76
CA LEU A 100 -0.41 11.18 -6.13
C LEU A 100 0.12 11.90 -4.90
N CYS A 101 -0.64 11.89 -3.81
CA CYS A 101 -0.22 12.38 -2.50
C CYS A 101 1.09 11.67 -2.07
N TYR A 102 1.12 10.34 -2.03
CA TYR A 102 2.33 9.59 -1.66
C TYR A 102 3.54 9.91 -2.54
N LEU A 103 3.37 9.92 -3.87
CA LEU A 103 4.47 10.30 -4.77
C LEU A 103 5.01 11.69 -4.42
N THR A 104 4.10 12.65 -4.26
CA THR A 104 4.47 14.06 -4.01
C THR A 104 5.24 14.19 -2.69
N TYR A 105 4.83 13.48 -1.64
CA TYR A 105 5.53 13.48 -0.37
C TYR A 105 6.91 12.83 -0.48
N SER A 106 7.04 11.63 -1.04
CA SER A 106 8.33 10.94 -1.16
C SER A 106 9.36 11.75 -1.96
N PHE A 107 8.94 12.37 -3.06
CA PHE A 107 9.83 13.23 -3.84
C PHE A 107 10.16 14.54 -3.11
N ALA A 108 9.21 15.12 -2.38
CA ALA A 108 9.45 16.31 -1.59
C ALA A 108 10.43 16.05 -0.42
N ASP A 109 10.31 14.92 0.27
CA ASP A 109 11.18 14.57 1.40
C ASP A 109 12.62 14.28 0.93
N LEU A 110 12.75 13.63 -0.24
CA LEU A 110 14.05 13.35 -0.85
C LEU A 110 14.78 14.61 -1.36
N LEU A 111 14.04 15.57 -1.94
CA LEU A 111 14.63 16.79 -2.51
C LEU A 111 14.81 17.92 -1.49
N ALA A 112 13.84 18.08 -0.59
CA ALA A 112 13.74 19.20 0.33
C ALA A 112 12.98 18.79 1.62
N PRO A 113 13.63 18.07 2.56
CA PRO A 113 12.97 17.55 3.75
C PRO A 113 12.36 18.64 4.64
N GLY A 114 12.97 19.84 4.65
CA GLY A 114 12.41 21.00 5.35
C GLY A 114 11.07 21.49 4.78
N PHE A 115 10.83 21.30 3.47
CA PHE A 115 9.55 21.62 2.82
C PHE A 115 8.54 20.49 3.00
N ALA A 116 8.99 19.24 2.95
CA ALA A 116 8.15 18.06 3.17
C ALA A 116 7.47 18.06 4.55
N ALA A 117 8.17 18.52 5.59
CA ALA A 117 7.61 18.67 6.93
C ALA A 117 6.36 19.58 7.00
N TYR A 118 6.31 20.63 6.18
CA TYR A 118 5.12 21.49 6.06
C TYR A 118 4.01 20.85 5.24
N LEU A 119 4.37 20.03 4.25
CA LEU A 119 3.44 19.31 3.37
C LEU A 119 2.82 18.08 4.04
N PHE A 120 3.49 17.51 5.05
CA PHE A 120 3.09 16.28 5.74
C PHE A 120 1.59 16.24 6.09
N PRO A 121 1.01 17.21 6.84
CA PRO A 121 -0.42 17.13 7.19
C PRO A 121 -1.34 17.28 5.96
N TYR A 122 -0.94 18.03 4.94
CA TYR A 122 -1.76 18.26 3.75
C TYR A 122 -1.75 17.07 2.78
N ILE A 123 -0.73 16.23 2.84
CA ILE A 123 -0.60 15.07 1.98
C ILE A 123 -1.07 13.80 2.68
N GLN A 124 -0.68 13.61 3.94
CA GLN A 124 -0.94 12.38 4.67
C GLN A 124 -2.39 12.25 5.14
N VAL A 125 -3.07 13.37 5.39
CA VAL A 125 -4.50 13.35 5.74
C VAL A 125 -5.36 12.86 4.55
N PRO A 126 -5.25 13.43 3.33
CA PRO A 126 -6.02 12.93 2.20
C PRO A 126 -5.62 11.53 1.75
N SER A 127 -4.34 11.13 1.81
CA SER A 127 -3.95 9.76 1.47
C SER A 127 -4.48 8.75 2.50
N GLY A 128 -4.36 9.04 3.79
CA GLY A 128 -4.91 8.21 4.86
C GLY A 128 -6.44 8.11 4.79
N LEU A 129 -7.14 9.22 4.49
CA LEU A 129 -8.59 9.19 4.26
C LEU A 129 -8.96 8.34 3.04
N ALA A 130 -8.19 8.40 1.96
CA ALA A 130 -8.43 7.60 0.77
C ALA A 130 -8.35 6.09 1.06
N GLU A 131 -7.32 5.67 1.78
CA GLU A 131 -7.16 4.30 2.23
C GLU A 131 -8.26 3.88 3.20
N LEU A 132 -8.57 4.72 4.19
CA LEU A 132 -9.57 4.39 5.19
C LEU A 132 -10.95 4.22 4.55
N LEU A 133 -11.30 5.07 3.58
CA LEU A 133 -12.53 4.96 2.81
C LEU A 133 -12.56 3.70 1.95
N LEU A 134 -11.43 3.31 1.35
CA LEU A 134 -11.31 2.06 0.60
C LEU A 134 -11.50 0.85 1.51
N CYS A 135 -10.80 0.82 2.64
CA CYS A 135 -10.90 -0.24 3.64
C CYS A 135 -12.32 -0.36 4.20
N LEU A 136 -12.93 0.76 4.58
CA LEU A 136 -14.33 0.79 5.04
C LEU A 136 -15.29 0.32 3.96
N TRP A 137 -15.06 0.71 2.69
CA TRP A 137 -15.87 0.25 1.57
C TRP A 137 -15.80 -1.28 1.43
N PHE A 138 -14.59 -1.85 1.42
CA PHE A 138 -14.42 -3.29 1.32
C PHE A 138 -14.97 -4.04 2.54
N LEU A 139 -14.87 -3.46 3.73
CA LEU A 139 -15.33 -4.07 4.98
C LEU A 139 -16.87 -4.08 5.10
N VAL A 140 -17.53 -3.03 4.62
CA VAL A 140 -19.00 -2.89 4.73
C VAL A 140 -19.73 -3.44 3.49
N MET A 141 -19.29 -3.05 2.30
CA MET A 141 -20.00 -3.35 1.05
C MET A 141 -19.45 -4.58 0.34
N GLY A 142 -18.18 -4.92 0.58
CA GLY A 142 -17.49 -5.97 -0.16
C GLY A 142 -17.49 -5.73 -1.68
N VAL A 143 -17.21 -6.79 -2.43
CA VAL A 143 -17.42 -6.81 -3.87
C VAL A 143 -18.88 -7.14 -4.13
N ASN A 144 -19.56 -6.45 -5.05
CA ASN A 144 -20.97 -6.70 -5.37
C ASN A 144 -21.21 -8.18 -5.73
N ALA A 145 -21.70 -8.96 -4.76
CA ALA A 145 -21.80 -10.41 -4.83
C ALA A 145 -22.77 -10.87 -5.92
N ALA A 146 -23.89 -10.15 -6.11
CA ALA A 146 -24.89 -10.46 -7.14
C ALA A 146 -24.29 -10.41 -8.55
N ARG A 147 -23.49 -9.38 -8.85
CA ARG A 147 -22.79 -9.28 -10.15
C ARG A 147 -21.69 -10.32 -10.29
N TRP A 148 -21.02 -10.68 -9.19
CA TRP A 148 -19.98 -11.70 -9.18
C TRP A 148 -20.54 -13.08 -9.53
N GLU A 149 -21.67 -13.46 -8.92
CA GLU A 149 -22.41 -14.70 -9.23
C GLU A 149 -22.92 -14.72 -10.67
N GLU A 150 -23.40 -13.59 -11.20
CA GLU A 150 -23.85 -13.47 -12.58
C GLU A 150 -22.70 -13.67 -13.60
N GLN A 151 -21.49 -13.19 -13.29
CA GLN A 151 -20.32 -13.46 -14.14
C GLN A 151 -19.78 -14.89 -13.98
N ALA A 152 -19.78 -15.44 -12.76
CA ALA A 152 -19.36 -16.81 -12.51
C ALA A 152 -20.26 -17.83 -13.20
N SER A 153 -21.58 -17.61 -13.18
CA SER A 153 -22.57 -18.44 -13.89
C SER A 153 -22.45 -18.33 -15.41
N ARG A 154 -22.24 -17.13 -15.96
CA ARG A 154 -21.96 -16.96 -17.40
C ARG A 154 -20.67 -17.63 -17.86
N ALA A 155 -19.62 -17.59 -17.03
CA ALA A 155 -18.36 -18.27 -17.35
C ALA A 155 -18.51 -19.79 -17.33
N SER A 156 -19.26 -20.36 -16.38
CA SER A 156 -19.54 -21.80 -16.33
C SER A 156 -20.43 -22.26 -17.49
N GLU A 157 -21.41 -21.44 -17.88
CA GLU A 157 -22.29 -21.72 -19.02
C GLU A 157 -21.52 -21.66 -20.36
N LEU A 158 -20.57 -20.75 -20.51
CA LEU A 158 -19.72 -20.71 -21.70
C LEU A 158 -18.77 -21.92 -21.76
N ALA A 159 -18.20 -22.31 -20.61
CA ALA A 159 -17.32 -23.47 -20.51
C ALA A 159 -18.04 -24.78 -20.83
N SER A 160 -19.30 -24.94 -20.36
CA SER A 160 -20.11 -26.12 -20.68
C SER A 160 -20.50 -26.17 -22.15
N ARG A 161 -20.80 -25.04 -22.79
CA ARG A 161 -21.07 -24.95 -24.25
C ARG A 161 -19.86 -25.28 -25.11
N VAL A 162 -18.65 -24.90 -24.69
CA VAL A 162 -17.40 -25.24 -25.39
C VAL A 162 -17.07 -26.72 -25.24
N SER A 163 -17.18 -27.27 -24.02
CA SER A 163 -16.97 -28.69 -23.74
C SER A 163 -17.98 -29.59 -24.47
N GLY A 164 -19.26 -29.20 -24.48
CA GLY A 164 -20.31 -29.93 -25.19
C GLY A 164 -20.15 -29.93 -26.72
N ARG A 165 -19.54 -28.90 -27.31
CA ARG A 165 -19.19 -28.89 -28.74
C ARG A 165 -17.99 -29.79 -29.06
N ALA A 166 -17.04 -29.93 -28.15
CA ALA A 166 -15.88 -30.80 -28.33
C ALA A 166 -16.21 -32.30 -28.18
N ALA A 167 -17.29 -32.64 -27.49
CA ALA A 167 -17.75 -34.04 -27.34
C ALA A 167 -18.63 -34.55 -28.49
N VAL A 168 -19.04 -33.66 -29.42
CA VAL A 168 -19.93 -33.97 -30.56
C VAL A 168 -19.16 -34.05 -31.89
N GLN A 169 -17.86 -33.73 -31.89
CA GLN A 169 -16.94 -33.94 -33.01
C GLN A 169 -16.04 -35.14 -32.76
#